data_AF-A0A8T1S4J3-F1
#
_entry.id   AF-A0A8T1S4J3-F1
#
_cell.length_a   1.000
_cell.length_b   1.000
_cell.length_c   1.000
_cell.angle_alpha   90.00
_cell.angle_beta   90.00
_cell.angle_gamma   90.00
#
_symmetry.space_group_name_H-M   'P 1'
#
loop_
_entity.id
_entity.type
_entity.pdbx_description
1 polymer ?
#
loop_
_entity_poly.entity_id
_entity_poly.type
_entity_poly.pdbx_seq_one_letter_code
_entity_poly.pdbx_strand_id
1 'polypeptide(L)'
;MPPHARRAPIWSNTELLDLIAVWGEEAVQSQLRSSRRNFDTFGQISRATIERGHDRDAMQCRIKVKELRSEYRKAREANSHSGAPPTTCRFYKELDAILGGDPTSIPSTTVDT
;
A
#
# COMPACT_ATOMS: atom_id res chain seq x y z
N MET A 1 2.76 25.58 -27.20
CA MET A 1 2.12 24.25 -27.13
C MET A 1 1.41 24.13 -25.78
N PRO A 2 0.15 23.69 -25.72
CA PRO A 2 -0.50 23.45 -24.44
C PRO A 2 0.20 22.28 -23.73
N PRO A 3 0.38 22.31 -22.40
CA PRO A 3 0.98 21.19 -21.68
C PRO A 3 0.06 19.99 -21.83
N HIS A 4 0.61 18.89 -22.35
CA HIS A 4 -0.09 17.63 -22.47
C HIS A 4 -0.75 17.30 -21.13
N ALA A 5 -2.07 17.12 -21.15
CA ALA A 5 -2.83 16.63 -20.01
C ALA A 5 -2.10 15.41 -19.45
N ARG A 6 -1.57 15.53 -18.23
CA ARG A 6 -0.81 14.47 -17.57
C ARG A 6 -1.73 13.26 -17.44
N ARG A 7 -1.59 12.30 -18.36
CA ARG A 7 -2.16 10.97 -18.22
C ARG A 7 -1.69 10.45 -16.86
N ALA A 8 -2.60 9.87 -16.07
CA ALA A 8 -2.26 9.26 -14.80
C ALA A 8 -1.08 8.30 -15.05
N PRO A 9 0.06 8.47 -14.36
CA PRO A 9 1.26 7.76 -14.73
C PRO A 9 1.06 6.27 -14.42
N ILE A 10 1.16 5.44 -15.47
CA ILE A 10 0.97 3.99 -15.40
C ILE A 10 2.07 3.44 -14.49
N TRP A 11 1.69 2.73 -13.43
CA TRP A 11 2.63 2.07 -12.53
C TRP A 11 3.00 0.70 -13.09
N SER A 12 4.29 0.44 -13.24
CA SER A 12 4.77 -0.89 -13.65
C SER A 12 4.82 -1.86 -12.46
N ASN A 13 4.93 -3.16 -12.72
CA ASN A 13 4.97 -4.15 -11.62
C ASN A 13 6.24 -4.03 -10.79
N THR A 14 7.38 -3.80 -11.46
CA THR A 14 8.67 -3.58 -10.81
C THR A 14 8.61 -2.37 -9.90
N GLU A 15 8.04 -1.28 -10.40
CA GLU A 15 7.89 -0.02 -9.66
C GLU A 15 6.94 -0.16 -8.46
N LEU A 16 5.86 -0.95 -8.58
CA LEU A 16 5.00 -1.29 -7.46
C LEU A 16 5.69 -2.16 -6.43
N LEU A 17 6.47 -3.15 -6.85
CA LEU A 17 7.24 -3.99 -5.94
C LEU A 17 8.29 -3.18 -5.18
N ASP A 18 8.98 -2.26 -5.85
CA ASP A 18 9.94 -1.36 -5.22
C ASP A 18 9.27 -0.42 -4.23
N LEU A 19 8.12 0.17 -4.60
CA LEU A 19 7.33 0.97 -3.67
C LEU A 19 6.89 0.15 -2.46
N ILE A 20 6.39 -1.07 -2.66
CA ILE A 20 5.94 -1.95 -1.57
C ILE A 20 7.13 -2.33 -0.68
N ALA A 21 8.29 -2.62 -1.25
CA ALA A 21 9.49 -2.94 -0.50
C ALA A 21 9.93 -1.78 0.40
N VAL A 22 10.06 -0.56 -0.14
CA VAL A 22 10.42 0.64 0.63
C VAL A 22 9.35 0.95 1.67
N TRP A 23 8.07 0.87 1.29
CA TRP A 23 6.97 1.10 2.20
C TRP A 23 6.96 0.09 3.33
N GLY A 24 7.31 -1.17 3.07
CA GLY A 24 7.36 -2.27 4.04
C GLY A 24 8.53 -2.23 5.01
N GLU A 25 9.53 -1.36 4.81
CA GLU A 25 10.66 -1.21 5.72
C GLU A 25 10.18 -0.85 7.14
N GLU A 26 10.74 -1.52 8.15
CA GLU A 26 10.33 -1.35 9.55
C GLU A 26 10.45 0.10 10.03
N ALA A 27 11.52 0.80 9.61
CA ALA A 27 11.73 2.21 9.93
C ALA A 27 10.61 3.09 9.33
N VAL A 28 10.22 2.83 8.08
CA VAL A 28 9.13 3.54 7.41
C VAL A 28 7.80 3.24 8.09
N GLN A 29 7.48 1.98 8.36
CA GLN A 29 6.25 1.60 9.06
C GLN A 29 6.18 2.20 10.47
N SER A 30 7.30 2.24 11.20
CA SER A 30 7.38 2.84 12.53
C SER A 30 7.10 4.34 12.50
N GLN A 31 7.67 5.07 11.54
CA GLN A 31 7.35 6.49 11.33
C GLN A 31 5.88 6.71 10.95
N LEU A 32 5.33 5.87 10.08
CA LEU A 32 3.93 5.96 9.67
C LEU A 32 2.95 5.67 10.82
N ARG A 33 3.34 4.85 11.80
CA ARG A 33 2.57 4.56 13.01
C ARG A 33 2.69 5.67 14.06
N SER A 34 3.86 6.30 14.18
CA SER A 34 4.13 7.33 15.20
C SER A 34 3.58 8.72 14.85
N SER A 35 3.34 9.02 13.56
CA SER A 35 2.86 10.32 13.11
C SER A 35 1.61 10.24 12.24
N ARG A 36 0.72 11.23 12.40
CA ARG A 36 -0.37 11.49 11.45
C ARG A 36 0.10 12.39 10.29
N ARG A 37 1.17 13.16 10.51
CA ARG A 37 1.80 14.03 9.53
C ARG A 37 2.94 13.26 8.85
N ASN A 38 2.58 12.48 7.84
CA ASN A 38 3.50 11.57 7.15
C ASN A 38 4.16 12.19 5.91
N PHE A 39 4.21 13.53 5.83
CA PHE A 39 4.75 14.23 4.67
C PHE A 39 6.24 13.88 4.47
N ASP A 40 7.05 13.99 5.53
CA ASP A 40 8.47 13.68 5.47
C ASP A 40 8.74 12.21 5.18
N THR A 41 7.91 11.30 5.71
CA THR A 41 8.02 9.87 5.44
C THR A 41 7.71 9.55 3.98
N PHE A 42 6.67 10.15 3.39
CA PHE A 42 6.41 9.98 1.95
C PHE A 42 7.47 10.67 1.07
N GLY A 43 8.11 11.73 1.57
CA GLY A 43 9.30 12.31 0.95
C GLY A 43 10.49 11.35 0.93
N GLN A 44 10.73 10.63 2.04
CA GLN A 44 11.75 9.58 2.11
C GLN A 44 11.42 8.42 1.16
N ILE A 45 10.17 7.94 1.14
CA ILE A 45 9.73 6.87 0.24
C ILE A 45 9.95 7.27 -1.23
N SER A 46 9.59 8.50 -1.60
CA SER A 46 9.81 9.03 -2.95
C SER A 46 11.28 9.04 -3.33
N ARG A 47 12.17 9.54 -2.46
CA ARG A 47 13.63 9.51 -2.72
C ARG A 47 14.15 8.09 -2.94
N ALA A 48 13.80 7.16 -2.07
CA ALA A 48 14.21 5.76 -2.21
C ALA A 48 13.66 5.09 -3.48
N THR A 49 12.46 5.50 -3.93
CA THR A 49 11.87 5.01 -5.18
C THR A 49 12.62 5.58 -6.40
N ILE A 50 13.04 6.85 -6.35
CA ILE A 50 13.88 7.50 -7.36
C ILE A 50 15.27 6.87 -7.44
N GLU A 51 15.89 6.55 -6.31
CA GLU A 51 17.18 5.85 -6.25
C GLU A 51 17.14 4.46 -6.90
N ARG A 52 15.95 3.83 -6.91
CA ARG A 52 15.69 2.56 -7.62
C ARG A 52 15.36 2.75 -9.10
N GLY A 53 15.39 3.99 -9.61
CA GLY A 53 15.21 4.33 -11.02
C GLY A 53 13.80 4.77 -11.41
N HIS A 54 12.91 5.02 -10.45
CA HIS A 54 11.50 5.36 -10.71
C HIS A 54 11.18 6.81 -10.35
N ASP A 55 10.82 7.63 -11.32
CA ASP A 55 10.48 9.05 -11.10
C ASP A 55 9.07 9.21 -10.51
N ARG A 56 8.96 8.98 -9.20
CA ARG A 56 7.70 9.05 -8.44
C ARG A 56 7.81 10.07 -7.32
N ASP A 57 6.91 11.06 -7.35
CA ASP A 57 6.83 12.06 -6.30
C ASP A 57 6.12 11.54 -5.03
N ALA A 58 6.34 12.22 -3.90
CA ALA A 58 5.79 11.82 -2.61
C ALA A 58 4.25 11.72 -2.59
N MET A 59 3.54 12.56 -3.35
CA MET A 59 2.08 12.53 -3.42
C MET A 59 1.62 11.32 -4.23
N GLN A 60 2.29 11.00 -5.34
CA GLN A 60 2.02 9.80 -6.13
C GLN A 60 2.24 8.53 -5.30
N CYS A 61 3.36 8.42 -4.58
CA CYS A 61 3.61 7.29 -3.68
C CYS A 61 2.52 7.17 -2.62
N ARG A 62 2.08 8.29 -2.02
CA ARG A 62 1.01 8.30 -1.01
C ARG A 62 -0.33 7.83 -1.56
N ILE A 63 -0.73 8.31 -2.74
CA ILE A 63 -1.96 7.87 -3.40
C ILE A 63 -1.85 6.37 -3.68
N LYS A 64 -0.73 5.91 -4.22
CA LYS A 64 -0.56 4.51 -4.60
C LYS A 64 -0.56 3.56 -3.41
N VAL A 65 0.10 3.92 -2.31
CA VAL A 65 0.03 3.15 -1.06
C VAL A 65 -1.40 3.08 -0.51
N LYS A 66 -2.20 4.15 -0.62
CA LYS A 66 -3.62 4.10 -0.22
C LYS A 66 -4.43 3.15 -1.11
N GLU A 67 -4.21 3.16 -2.41
CA GLU A 67 -4.85 2.24 -3.35
C GLU A 67 -4.51 0.78 -3.01
N LEU A 68 -3.22 0.47 -2.82
CA LEU A 68 -2.74 -0.87 -2.47
C LEU A 68 -3.35 -1.37 -1.15
N ARG A 69 -3.41 -0.52 -0.12
CA ARG A 69 -4.09 -0.85 1.16
C ARG A 69 -5.57 -1.17 0.95
N SER A 70 -6.25 -0.40 0.11
CA SER A 70 -7.68 -0.60 -0.19
C SER A 70 -7.90 -1.91 -0.95
N GLU A 71 -7.05 -2.20 -1.95
CA GLU A 71 -7.11 -3.44 -2.72
C GLU A 71 -6.88 -4.67 -1.83
N TYR A 72 -5.84 -4.63 -0.99
CA TYR A 72 -5.57 -5.71 -0.02
C TYR A 72 -6.76 -5.92 0.93
N ARG A 73 -7.32 -4.83 1.49
CA ARG A 73 -8.45 -4.92 2.41
C ARG A 73 -9.66 -5.58 1.73
N LYS A 74 -10.01 -5.16 0.51
CA LYS A 74 -11.10 -5.77 -0.27
C LYS A 74 -10.85 -7.25 -0.53
N ALA A 75 -9.62 -7.62 -0.91
CA ALA A 75 -9.26 -9.02 -1.14
C ALA A 75 -9.34 -9.84 0.16
N ARG A 76 -8.86 -9.31 1.29
CA ARG A 76 -8.92 -9.96 2.59
C ARG A 76 -10.38 -10.14 3.07
N GLU A 77 -11.22 -9.12 2.92
CA GLU A 77 -12.65 -9.19 3.24
C GLU A 77 -13.35 -10.21 2.35
N ALA A 78 -13.14 -10.20 1.04
CA ALA A 78 -13.73 -11.19 0.14
C ALA A 78 -13.31 -12.63 0.51
N ASN A 79 -12.03 -12.83 0.85
CA ASN A 79 -11.51 -14.14 1.22
C ASN A 79 -11.95 -14.62 2.62
N SER A 80 -12.45 -13.73 3.49
CA SER A 80 -12.98 -14.11 4.80
C SER A 80 -14.45 -14.54 4.76
N HIS A 81 -15.16 -14.29 3.66
CA HIS A 81 -16.56 -14.73 3.49
C HIS A 81 -16.61 -16.15 2.93
N SER A 82 -17.20 -17.06 3.69
CA SER A 82 -17.39 -18.45 3.25
C SER A 82 -18.23 -18.51 1.98
N GLY A 83 -17.69 -19.09 0.91
CA GLY A 83 -18.38 -19.28 -0.37
C GLY A 83 -18.13 -18.21 -1.43
N ALA A 84 -17.37 -17.14 -1.14
CA ALA A 84 -16.93 -16.19 -2.15
C ALA A 84 -15.78 -16.78 -3.00
N PRO A 85 -15.72 -16.50 -4.31
CA PRO A 85 -14.56 -16.85 -5.12
C PRO A 85 -13.32 -16.12 -4.58
N PRO A 86 -12.15 -16.78 -4.51
CA PRO A 86 -10.92 -16.16 -4.03
C PRO A 86 -10.63 -14.89 -4.83
N THR A 87 -10.59 -13.75 -4.17
CA THR A 87 -10.21 -12.49 -4.83
C THR A 87 -8.69 -12.41 -4.85
N THR A 88 -8.13 -12.41 -6.07
CA THR A 88 -6.68 -12.32 -6.28
C THR A 88 -6.24 -10.86 -6.29
N CYS A 89 -5.80 -10.33 -5.14
CA CYS A 89 -4.96 -9.13 -5.15
C CYS A 89 -3.57 -9.54 -5.63
N ARG A 90 -3.04 -8.81 -6.62
CA ARG A 90 -1.84 -9.23 -7.32
C ARG A 90 -0.60 -9.29 -6.42
N PHE A 91 -0.50 -8.37 -5.48
CA PHE A 91 0.61 -8.25 -4.53
C PHE A 91 0.17 -8.69 -3.13
N TYR A 92 -0.80 -9.61 -3.04
CA TYR A 92 -1.42 -9.94 -1.76
C TYR A 92 -0.40 -10.38 -0.71
N LYS A 93 0.58 -11.21 -1.08
CA LYS A 93 1.58 -11.74 -0.14
C LYS A 93 2.48 -10.63 0.41
N GLU A 94 2.94 -9.74 -0.47
CA GLU A 94 3.80 -8.61 -0.11
C GLU A 94 3.04 -7.61 0.75
N LEU A 95 1.76 -7.36 0.44
CA LEU A 95 0.89 -6.50 1.23
C LEU A 95 0.52 -7.13 2.58
N ASP A 96 0.32 -8.45 2.63
CA ASP A 96 0.02 -9.20 3.86
C ASP A 96 1.21 -9.21 4.83
N ALA A 97 2.44 -9.29 4.34
CA ALA A 97 3.63 -9.15 5.19
C ALA A 97 3.69 -7.80 5.92
N ILE A 98 3.13 -6.74 5.31
CA ILE A 98 3.16 -5.38 5.86
C ILE A 98 1.91 -5.11 6.73
N LEU A 99 0.74 -5.56 6.29
CA LEU A 99 -0.57 -5.22 6.86
C LEU A 99 -1.21 -6.35 7.69
N GLY A 100 -0.79 -7.59 7.48
CA GLY A 100 -1.33 -8.79 8.10
C GLY A 100 -1.00 -8.90 9.59
N GLY A 101 0.13 -8.33 10.02
CA GLY A 101 0.58 -8.30 11.41
C GLY A 101 -0.08 -7.25 12.30
N ASP A 102 -0.99 -6.43 11.77
CA ASP A 102 -1.73 -5.44 12.56
C ASP A 102 -2.92 -6.14 13.26
N PRO A 103 -2.91 -6.30 14.61
CA PRO A 103 -4.00 -6.98 15.35
C PRO A 103 -5.33 -6.21 15.31
N THR A 104 -5.34 -5.00 14.75
CA THR A 104 -6.49 -4.10 14.64
C THR A 104 -7.58 -4.58 13.66
N SER A 105 -7.40 -5.71 12.98
CA SER A 105 -8.40 -6.31 12.08
C SER A 105 -8.69 -7.77 12.42
N ILE A 106 -8.82 -8.10 13.70
CA ILE A 106 -9.69 -9.21 14.09
C ILE A 106 -11.11 -8.63 14.09
N PRO A 107 -12.04 -9.08 13.21
CA PRO A 107 -13.44 -8.76 13.41
C PRO A 107 -13.81 -9.33 14.78
N SER A 108 -14.27 -8.47 15.68
CA SER A 108 -14.89 -8.90 16.93
C SER A 108 -16.11 -9.76 16.56
N THR A 109 -15.90 -11.07 16.41
CA THR A 109 -16.97 -12.06 16.52
C THR A 109 -17.36 -12.06 18.00
N THR A 110 -18.25 -11.12 18.35
CA THR A 110 -19.15 -11.29 19.48
C THR A 110 -19.98 -12.53 19.19
N VAL A 111 -19.48 -13.67 19.66
CA VAL A 111 -20.32 -14.79 20.05
C VAL A 111 -20.82 -14.45 21.44
N ASP A 112 -22.12 -14.20 21.57
CA ASP A 112 -22.77 -14.21 22.88
C ASP A 112 -24.16 -14.85 22.74
N THR A 113 -24.25 -16.00 23.42
CA THR A 113 -25.40 -16.78 23.90
C THR A 113 -26.44 -17.30 22.91
#